data_AF-A0A2M7AAU7-F1
#
_entry.id   AF-A0A2M7AAU7-F1
#
_cell.length_a   1.000
_cell.length_b   1.000
_cell.length_c   1.000
_cell.angle_alpha   90.00
_cell.angle_beta   90.00
_cell.angle_gamma   90.00
#
_symmetry.space_group_name_H-M   'P 1'
#
loop_
_entity.id
_entity.type
_entity.pdbx_description
1 polymer ?
#
loop_
_entity_poly.entity_id
_entity_poly.type
_entity_poly.pdbx_seq_one_letter_code
_entity_poly.pdbx_strand_id
1 'polypeptide(L)'
;MLYYLGDTTEQELQGQQNLAKFMKILMVKRLESSFHAFRLTLGRFIRSYERVILEYGKGHVYISKKHINKIFELLEIDDQESIERLIEQDKALRLSAKDFRPEFIRDLKSDLKILQDVRDLWGKIKRDPKWEAFRDVLKSDPKLKDGKLIIFTESKETAEYLAERMRKEVEPKALLFTGLSNEAAHKSVIANFDANAFQPRDDYRILVSTEVLAEGVNLHRSNIVINYDIPWNPTRLIQRVGRVNRVDTQFDTIHTYNFFPTEEGNDLIKLKEAAEAKIHAFIEMLGADARLLTEGEEIKSHDLFARLNTKKTITGEGEEEDSELEYLTEIRGVRDNAPELFAKIKRLPKKARSTRLLTAGPDSLANEFPALVTYFRQGRLDKFYLAEPSDGDPIELDFITTAKVLKPEDETEKRQTIPKDFYALLDRNKKAFQTATSADVDDAIPRHKGGANDAYILKRLKAKEIRRYDGFTDDGEIYIAQVIQLLSDGALPKPTTKKVADSLKKEKEPLKVLGILRRDIPSEFFQQTRSQQTSHALSPREVILSSYLVEAK
;
A
#
# COMPACT_ATOMS: atom_id res chain seq x y z
N MET A 1 5.56 0.22 -24.99
CA MET A 1 4.24 0.23 -25.68
C MET A 1 3.90 1.56 -26.34
N LEU A 2 4.37 2.73 -25.84
CA LEU A 2 4.09 4.04 -26.48
C LEU A 2 4.48 4.12 -27.96
N TYR A 3 5.54 3.42 -28.36
CA TYR A 3 6.05 3.35 -29.74
C TYR A 3 5.56 2.13 -30.53
N TYR A 4 4.75 1.26 -29.93
CA TYR A 4 4.23 0.06 -30.58
C TYR A 4 3.11 0.44 -31.55
N LEU A 5 3.08 -0.20 -32.72
CA LEU A 5 2.15 0.04 -33.82
C LEU A 5 0.95 -0.91 -33.82
N GLY A 6 1.00 -2.00 -33.04
CA GLY A 6 -0.13 -2.90 -32.87
C GLY A 6 -1.14 -2.40 -31.85
N ASP A 7 -2.21 -3.17 -31.64
CA ASP A 7 -3.27 -2.81 -30.70
C ASP A 7 -2.72 -2.67 -29.27
N THR A 8 -2.95 -1.50 -28.67
CA THR A 8 -2.62 -1.19 -27.28
C THR A 8 -3.85 -0.71 -26.53
N THR A 9 -4.03 -1.16 -25.29
CA THR A 9 -5.11 -0.64 -24.44
C THR A 9 -4.72 0.70 -23.80
N GLU A 10 -5.72 1.51 -23.43
CA GLU A 10 -5.49 2.77 -22.72
C GLU A 10 -4.75 2.55 -21.38
N GLN A 11 -5.03 1.44 -20.70
CA GLN A 11 -4.32 1.00 -19.50
C GLN A 11 -2.83 0.73 -19.76
N GLU A 12 -2.48 0.09 -20.89
CA GLU A 12 -1.09 -0.17 -21.25
C GLU A 12 -0.33 1.12 -21.55
N LEU A 13 -1.00 2.10 -22.16
CA LEU A 13 -0.42 3.41 -22.43
C LEU A 13 -0.14 4.17 -21.12
N GLN A 14 -1.11 4.21 -20.21
CA GLN A 14 -0.98 4.84 -18.90
C GLN A 14 0.10 4.17 -18.04
N GLY A 15 0.17 2.84 -18.04
CA GLY A 15 1.20 2.09 -17.32
C GLY A 15 2.62 2.45 -17.77
N GLN A 16 2.83 2.71 -19.06
CA GLN A 16 4.14 3.16 -19.57
C GLN A 16 4.47 4.60 -19.15
N GLN A 17 3.50 5.50 -19.11
CA GLN A 17 3.70 6.86 -18.61
C GLN A 17 4.05 6.84 -17.11
N ASN A 18 3.36 6.00 -16.34
CA ASN A 18 3.62 5.81 -14.91
C ASN A 18 5.02 5.21 -14.66
N LEU A 19 5.49 4.32 -15.54
CA LEU A 19 6.83 3.73 -15.45
C LEU A 19 7.94 4.79 -15.53
N ALA A 20 7.82 5.77 -16.42
CA ALA A 20 8.81 6.84 -16.53
C ALA A 20 8.91 7.65 -15.22
N LYS A 21 7.76 7.99 -14.63
CA LYS A 21 7.68 8.64 -13.31
C LYS A 21 8.31 7.78 -12.22
N PHE A 22 8.03 6.48 -12.22
CA PHE A 22 8.61 5.53 -11.27
C PHE A 22 10.13 5.42 -11.39
N MET A 23 10.67 5.32 -12.60
CA MET A 23 12.12 5.24 -12.83
C MET A 23 12.84 6.50 -12.32
N LYS A 24 12.27 7.69 -12.56
CA LYS A 24 12.78 8.95 -12.03
C LYS A 24 12.81 8.94 -10.50
N ILE A 25 11.68 8.59 -9.87
CA ILE A 25 11.58 8.51 -8.40
C ILE A 25 12.61 7.52 -7.85
N LEU A 26 12.74 6.34 -8.46
CA LEU A 26 13.69 5.32 -8.03
C LEU A 26 15.14 5.81 -8.10
N MET A 27 15.53 6.50 -9.17
CA MET A 27 16.88 7.07 -9.28
C MET A 27 17.16 8.10 -8.19
N VAL A 28 16.24 9.04 -7.95
CA VAL A 28 16.39 10.05 -6.90
C VAL A 28 16.45 9.37 -5.53
N LYS A 29 15.57 8.40 -5.24
CA LYS A 29 15.63 7.65 -3.98
C LYS A 29 16.96 6.92 -3.77
N ARG A 30 17.51 6.31 -4.83
CA ARG A 30 18.79 5.59 -4.74
C ARG A 30 19.94 6.57 -4.49
N LEU A 31 19.88 7.76 -5.09
CA LEU A 31 20.80 8.86 -4.84
C LEU A 31 20.74 9.35 -3.39
N GLU A 32 19.53 9.65 -2.90
CA GLU A 32 19.31 10.10 -1.52
C GLU A 32 19.65 9.03 -0.48
N SER A 33 19.52 7.74 -0.83
CA SER A 33 19.92 6.63 0.04
C SER A 33 21.44 6.54 0.16
N SER A 34 22.16 6.27 -0.95
CA SER A 34 23.63 6.32 -0.98
C SER A 34 24.20 6.45 -2.40
N PHE A 35 25.38 7.07 -2.52
CA PHE A 35 26.08 7.17 -3.80
C PHE A 35 26.41 5.79 -4.38
N HIS A 36 26.62 4.78 -3.53
CA HIS A 36 26.83 3.40 -3.96
C HIS A 36 25.56 2.80 -4.60
N ALA A 37 24.41 2.90 -3.93
CA ALA A 37 23.13 2.39 -4.44
C ALA A 37 22.71 3.09 -5.75
N PHE A 38 22.96 4.40 -5.86
CA PHE A 38 22.74 5.16 -7.09
C PHE A 38 23.58 4.63 -8.25
N ARG A 39 24.90 4.49 -8.08
CA ARG A 39 25.78 3.98 -9.14
C ARG A 39 25.40 2.59 -9.61
N LEU A 40 25.06 1.69 -8.69
CA LEU A 40 24.61 0.35 -9.03
C LEU A 40 23.28 0.36 -9.80
N THR A 41 22.37 1.28 -9.45
CA THR A 41 21.08 1.44 -10.15
C THR A 41 21.28 2.03 -11.54
N LEU A 42 22.12 3.07 -11.65
CA LEU A 42 22.48 3.67 -12.94
C LEU A 42 23.16 2.66 -13.86
N GLY A 43 24.08 1.84 -13.33
CA GLY A 43 24.71 0.75 -14.09
C GLY A 43 23.70 -0.29 -14.57
N ARG A 44 22.70 -0.64 -13.74
CA ARG A 44 21.59 -1.54 -14.13
C ARG A 44 20.76 -0.96 -15.26
N PHE A 45 20.44 0.33 -15.19
CA PHE A 45 19.69 1.00 -16.25
C PHE A 45 20.47 1.02 -17.57
N ILE A 46 21.75 1.38 -17.54
CA ILE A 46 22.62 1.36 -18.74
C ILE A 46 22.63 -0.02 -19.38
N ARG A 47 22.89 -1.09 -18.61
CA ARG A 47 22.91 -2.47 -19.14
C ARG A 47 21.56 -2.90 -19.69
N SER A 48 20.47 -2.51 -19.03
CA SER A 48 19.11 -2.75 -19.49
C SER A 48 18.88 -2.11 -20.88
N TYR A 49 19.23 -0.84 -21.05
CA TYR A 49 19.12 -0.15 -22.33
C TYR A 49 20.03 -0.77 -23.41
N GLU A 50 21.29 -1.06 -23.09
CA GLU A 50 22.24 -1.72 -24.00
C GLU A 50 21.66 -3.05 -24.53
N ARG A 51 21.02 -3.81 -23.65
CA ARG A 51 20.46 -5.11 -24.01
C ARG A 51 19.16 -5.01 -24.81
N VAL A 52 18.28 -4.07 -24.49
CA VAL A 52 17.09 -3.80 -25.32
C VAL A 52 17.51 -3.35 -26.72
N ILE A 53 18.54 -2.51 -26.84
CA ILE A 53 19.10 -2.07 -28.13
C ILE A 53 19.71 -3.25 -28.90
N LEU A 54 20.44 -4.14 -28.22
CA LEU A 54 21.01 -5.34 -28.80
C LEU A 54 19.93 -6.27 -29.36
N GLU A 55 18.89 -6.57 -28.57
CA GLU A 55 17.79 -7.43 -29.00
C GLU A 55 16.96 -6.80 -30.12
N TYR A 56 16.76 -5.48 -30.09
CA TYR A 56 16.13 -4.75 -31.20
C TYR A 56 16.92 -4.96 -32.50
N GLY A 57 18.25 -4.93 -32.44
CA GLY A 57 19.14 -5.24 -33.56
C GLY A 57 19.01 -6.67 -34.08
N LYS A 58 18.62 -7.62 -33.23
CA LYS A 58 18.29 -9.01 -33.61
C LYS A 58 16.86 -9.16 -34.16
N GLY A 59 16.08 -8.07 -34.20
CA GLY A 59 14.70 -8.05 -34.70
C GLY A 59 13.63 -8.29 -33.62
N HIS A 60 13.98 -8.23 -32.34
CA HIS A 60 13.08 -8.56 -31.23
C HIS A 60 13.01 -7.46 -30.17
N VAL A 61 11.82 -7.25 -29.62
CA VAL A 61 11.63 -6.39 -28.45
C VAL A 61 10.92 -7.19 -27.38
N TYR A 62 11.54 -7.30 -26.20
CA TYR A 62 10.97 -7.99 -25.06
C TYR A 62 10.30 -7.00 -24.13
N ILE A 63 9.01 -7.16 -23.87
CA ILE A 63 8.22 -6.30 -22.96
C ILE A 63 7.56 -7.17 -21.90
N SER A 64 7.61 -6.78 -20.63
CA SER A 64 6.78 -7.40 -19.60
C SER A 64 5.92 -6.37 -18.88
N LYS A 65 4.64 -6.71 -18.72
CA LYS A 65 3.66 -5.91 -17.99
C LYS A 65 3.82 -5.99 -16.47
N LYS A 66 4.40 -7.06 -15.92
CA LYS A 66 4.48 -7.33 -14.46
C LYS A 66 5.91 -7.51 -13.91
N HIS A 67 6.89 -7.69 -14.78
CA HIS A 67 8.21 -8.19 -14.40
C HIS A 67 9.32 -7.41 -15.10
N ILE A 68 9.10 -6.13 -15.43
CA ILE A 68 10.11 -5.29 -16.09
C ILE A 68 11.47 -5.37 -15.38
N ASN A 69 11.49 -5.24 -14.05
CA ASN A 69 12.73 -5.34 -13.27
C ASN A 69 13.34 -6.75 -13.28
N LYS A 70 12.50 -7.80 -13.20
CA LYS A 70 12.94 -9.20 -13.24
C LYS A 70 13.46 -9.61 -14.62
N ILE A 71 12.87 -9.07 -15.69
CA ILE A 71 13.35 -9.25 -17.05
C ILE A 71 14.65 -8.50 -17.23
N PHE A 72 14.77 -7.28 -16.69
CA PHE A 72 16.04 -6.56 -16.74
C PHE A 72 17.15 -7.31 -16.00
N GLU A 73 16.88 -7.91 -14.84
CA GLU A 73 17.80 -8.83 -14.14
C GLU A 73 18.09 -10.10 -14.96
N LEU A 74 17.03 -10.70 -15.54
CA LEU A 74 17.00 -11.79 -16.54
C LEU A 74 18.04 -11.64 -17.64
N LEU A 75 17.82 -10.51 -18.28
CA LEU A 75 18.61 -9.95 -19.33
C LEU A 75 20.03 -9.77 -18.78
N GLU A 76 20.32 -9.03 -17.72
CA GLU A 76 21.70 -8.85 -17.23
C GLU A 76 22.60 -10.09 -17.15
N ILE A 77 22.07 -11.25 -16.75
CA ILE A 77 22.83 -12.52 -16.59
C ILE A 77 22.81 -13.44 -17.82
N ASP A 78 22.22 -13.02 -18.94
CA ASP A 78 22.10 -13.80 -20.17
C ASP A 78 21.36 -15.15 -20.01
N ASP A 79 20.38 -15.19 -19.10
CA ASP A 79 19.60 -16.40 -18.81
C ASP A 79 18.42 -16.56 -19.78
N GLN A 80 18.75 -17.02 -20.99
CA GLN A 80 17.82 -17.26 -22.09
C GLN A 80 16.69 -18.24 -21.70
N GLU A 81 16.99 -19.25 -20.89
CA GLU A 81 16.03 -20.29 -20.48
C GLU A 81 14.98 -19.74 -19.50
N SER A 82 15.38 -18.87 -18.57
CA SER A 82 14.42 -18.19 -17.68
C SER A 82 13.58 -17.15 -18.41
N ILE A 83 14.13 -16.49 -19.43
CA ILE A 83 13.37 -15.58 -20.31
C ILE A 83 12.32 -16.37 -21.11
N GLU A 84 12.69 -17.51 -21.68
CA GLU A 84 11.76 -18.41 -22.38
C GLU A 84 10.67 -18.95 -21.46
N ARG A 85 11.01 -19.35 -20.22
CA ARG A 85 10.03 -19.73 -19.19
C ARG A 85 9.10 -18.59 -18.80
N LEU A 86 9.56 -17.33 -18.80
CA LEU A 86 8.71 -16.16 -18.57
C LEU A 86 7.79 -15.89 -19.77
N ILE A 87 8.22 -16.16 -20.99
CA ILE A 87 7.39 -16.06 -22.20
C ILE A 87 6.33 -17.17 -22.21
N GLU A 88 6.70 -18.42 -21.93
CA GLU A 88 5.78 -19.57 -21.83
C GLU A 88 4.76 -19.42 -20.70
N GLN A 89 5.11 -18.68 -19.63
CA GLN A 89 4.22 -18.35 -18.52
C GLN A 89 3.36 -17.10 -18.78
N ASP A 90 3.40 -16.51 -19.98
CA ASP A 90 2.67 -15.29 -20.37
C ASP A 90 3.05 -14.06 -19.50
N LYS A 91 4.28 -14.06 -18.97
CA LYS A 91 4.85 -13.00 -18.12
C LYS A 91 5.76 -12.05 -18.90
N ALA A 92 6.14 -12.41 -20.12
CA ALA A 92 6.97 -11.62 -21.03
C ALA A 92 6.42 -11.77 -22.46
N LEU A 93 6.35 -10.66 -23.18
CA LEU A 93 5.90 -10.60 -24.56
C LEU A 93 7.11 -10.37 -25.46
N ARG A 94 7.34 -11.26 -26.43
CA ARG A 94 8.32 -11.06 -27.51
C ARG A 94 7.59 -10.46 -28.71
N LEU A 95 7.92 -9.22 -29.03
CA LEU A 95 7.38 -8.49 -30.16
C LEU A 95 8.42 -8.38 -31.28
N SER A 96 7.94 -8.20 -32.51
CA SER A 96 8.82 -7.91 -33.64
C SER A 96 9.28 -6.46 -33.55
N ALA A 97 10.57 -6.22 -33.78
CA ALA A 97 11.11 -4.86 -33.86
C ALA A 97 10.44 -4.00 -34.95
N LYS A 98 9.87 -4.65 -35.98
CA LYS A 98 9.12 -3.99 -37.07
C LYS A 98 7.79 -3.39 -36.62
N ASP A 99 7.26 -3.87 -35.50
CA ASP A 99 5.99 -3.39 -34.94
C ASP A 99 6.19 -2.14 -34.08
N PHE A 100 7.39 -1.53 -34.11
CA PHE A 100 7.70 -0.31 -33.38
C PHE A 100 8.04 0.82 -34.35
N ARG A 101 7.60 2.04 -34.01
CA ARG A 101 7.97 3.22 -34.76
C ARG A 101 9.49 3.46 -34.74
N PRO A 102 10.09 4.01 -35.81
CA PRO A 102 11.54 4.24 -35.89
C PRO A 102 12.11 5.10 -34.77
N GLU A 103 11.31 5.97 -34.16
CA GLU A 103 11.73 6.80 -33.03
C GLU A 103 12.10 5.95 -31.81
N PHE A 104 11.54 4.74 -31.65
CA PHE A 104 11.80 3.87 -30.50
C PHE A 104 13.29 3.62 -30.29
N ILE A 105 13.99 3.19 -31.34
CA ILE A 105 15.42 2.88 -31.25
C ILE A 105 16.28 4.14 -31.17
N ARG A 106 15.84 5.23 -31.80
CA ARG A 106 16.53 6.53 -31.73
C ARG A 106 16.51 7.07 -30.30
N ASP A 107 15.34 7.07 -29.68
CA ASP A 107 15.11 7.62 -28.35
C ASP A 107 15.77 6.71 -27.29
N LEU A 108 15.73 5.37 -27.44
CA LEU A 108 16.50 4.45 -26.59
C LEU A 108 18.01 4.73 -26.61
N LYS A 109 18.59 4.99 -27.81
CA LYS A 109 20.02 5.33 -27.93
C LYS A 109 20.33 6.69 -27.32
N SER A 110 19.42 7.66 -27.45
CA SER A 110 19.54 8.97 -26.82
C SER A 110 19.54 8.87 -25.30
N ASP A 111 18.58 8.13 -24.73
CA ASP A 111 18.48 7.87 -23.29
C ASP A 111 19.73 7.16 -22.76
N LEU A 112 20.19 6.11 -23.46
CA LEU A 112 21.41 5.40 -23.09
C LEU A 112 22.61 6.35 -23.04
N LYS A 113 22.73 7.25 -24.03
CA LYS A 113 23.81 8.23 -24.07
C LYS A 113 23.75 9.17 -22.85
N ILE A 114 22.56 9.68 -22.51
CA ILE A 114 22.35 10.51 -21.32
C ILE A 114 22.77 9.75 -20.05
N LEU A 115 22.33 8.49 -19.89
CA LEU A 115 22.68 7.68 -18.72
C LEU A 115 24.20 7.43 -18.63
N GLN A 116 24.87 7.18 -19.75
CA GLN A 116 26.31 7.04 -19.82
C GLN A 116 27.03 8.34 -19.44
N ASP A 117 26.56 9.49 -19.92
CA ASP A 117 27.12 10.80 -19.57
C ASP A 117 26.96 11.09 -18.07
N VAL A 118 25.80 10.76 -17.49
CA VAL A 118 25.57 10.83 -16.04
C VAL A 118 26.54 9.90 -15.30
N ARG A 119 26.72 8.66 -15.75
CA ARG A 119 27.66 7.70 -15.13
C ARG A 119 29.08 8.26 -15.14
N ASP A 120 29.52 8.82 -16.26
CA ASP A 120 30.88 9.33 -16.43
C ASP A 120 31.11 10.59 -15.57
N LEU A 121 30.10 11.46 -15.44
CA LEU A 121 30.11 12.58 -14.48
C LEU A 121 30.23 12.07 -13.03
N TRP A 122 29.42 11.09 -12.66
CA TRP A 122 29.41 10.49 -11.32
C TRP A 122 30.64 9.63 -11.00
N GLY A 123 31.36 9.15 -12.02
CA GLY A 123 32.64 8.44 -11.87
C GLY A 123 33.76 9.34 -11.32
N LYS A 124 33.65 10.66 -11.51
CA LYS A 124 34.62 11.65 -11.00
C LYS A 124 34.39 11.99 -9.52
N ILE A 125 33.19 11.74 -9.00
CA ILE A 125 32.80 12.09 -7.63
C ILE A 125 33.30 10.99 -6.67
N LYS A 126 34.39 11.23 -5.94
CA LYS A 126 34.94 10.24 -5.00
C LYS A 126 34.50 10.46 -3.55
N ARG A 127 34.13 11.69 -3.23
CA ARG A 127 33.74 12.13 -1.89
C ARG A 127 32.26 11.82 -1.65
N ASP A 128 31.93 11.23 -0.50
CA ASP A 128 30.55 10.98 -0.06
C ASP A 128 30.27 11.84 1.19
N PRO A 129 29.70 13.04 1.03
CA PRO A 129 29.51 13.97 2.15
C PRO A 129 28.53 13.45 3.19
N LYS A 130 27.51 12.66 2.79
CA LYS A 130 26.54 12.08 3.70
C LYS A 130 27.20 11.05 4.62
N TRP A 131 28.02 10.17 4.04
CA TRP A 131 28.81 9.23 4.83
C TRP A 131 29.82 9.94 5.74
N GLU A 132 30.54 10.93 5.23
CA GLU A 132 31.54 11.67 6.03
C GLU A 132 30.91 12.35 7.25
N ALA A 133 29.81 13.08 7.05
CA ALA A 133 29.09 13.71 8.14
C ALA A 133 28.56 12.66 9.14
N PHE A 134 28.00 11.55 8.65
CA PHE A 134 27.50 10.50 9.52
C PHE A 134 28.61 9.83 10.32
N ARG A 135 29.74 9.52 9.68
CA ARG A 135 30.94 8.97 10.33
C ARG A 135 31.44 9.89 11.43
N ASP A 136 31.51 11.19 11.16
CA ASP A 136 32.04 12.16 12.11
C ASP A 136 31.12 12.28 13.32
N VAL A 137 29.80 12.25 13.10
CA VAL A 137 28.78 12.18 14.16
C VAL A 137 28.87 10.88 14.98
N LEU A 138 29.01 9.72 14.33
CA LEU A 138 29.20 8.41 15.00
C LEU A 138 30.46 8.37 15.90
N LYS A 139 31.47 9.21 15.62
CA LYS A 139 32.72 9.28 16.38
C LYS A 139 32.74 10.36 17.45
N SER A 140 31.99 11.43 17.26
CA SER A 140 32.04 12.62 18.11
C SER A 140 30.92 12.68 19.15
N ASP A 141 29.71 12.20 18.82
CA ASP A 141 28.61 12.16 19.75
C ASP A 141 28.82 11.02 20.77
N PRO A 142 28.88 11.30 22.09
CA PRO A 142 29.14 10.28 23.10
C PRO A 142 28.10 9.14 23.12
N LYS A 143 26.81 9.46 22.86
CA LYS A 143 25.74 8.46 22.84
C LYS A 143 25.91 7.53 21.64
N LEU A 144 26.28 8.07 20.48
CA LEU A 144 26.46 7.27 19.27
C LEU A 144 27.79 6.51 19.25
N LYS A 145 28.82 7.08 19.87
CA LYS A 145 30.14 6.46 19.95
C LYS A 145 30.14 5.20 20.80
N ASP A 146 29.55 5.28 22.00
CA ASP A 146 29.60 4.20 22.98
C ASP A 146 28.30 3.37 23.03
N GLY A 147 27.18 3.93 22.54
CA GLY A 147 25.88 3.26 22.55
C GLY A 147 25.75 2.13 21.54
N LYS A 148 24.85 1.19 21.84
CA LYS A 148 24.38 0.14 20.92
C LYS A 148 23.42 0.76 19.92
N LEU A 149 23.64 0.52 18.63
CA LEU A 149 22.96 1.23 17.53
C LEU A 149 22.25 0.26 16.59
N ILE A 150 21.09 0.68 16.10
CA ILE A 150 20.40 0.02 14.99
C ILE A 150 20.22 1.04 13.87
N ILE A 151 20.70 0.69 12.69
CA ILE A 151 20.72 1.55 11.52
C ILE A 151 19.86 0.91 10.44
N PHE A 152 18.78 1.58 10.07
CA PHE A 152 17.83 1.14 9.06
C PHE A 152 18.02 1.88 7.74
N THR A 153 17.90 1.14 6.65
CA THR A 153 17.81 1.66 5.28
C THR A 153 16.86 0.81 4.45
N GLU A 154 16.19 1.43 3.48
CA GLU A 154 15.33 0.74 2.52
C GLU A 154 16.14 -0.10 1.52
N SER A 155 17.36 0.35 1.16
CA SER A 155 18.19 -0.31 0.14
C SER A 155 19.11 -1.35 0.76
N LYS A 156 19.08 -2.57 0.23
CA LYS A 156 20.08 -3.60 0.56
C LYS A 156 21.50 -3.14 0.24
N GLU A 157 21.69 -2.52 -0.93
CA GLU A 157 22.98 -2.04 -1.39
C GLU A 157 23.54 -0.93 -0.48
N THR A 158 22.68 -0.05 0.04
CA THR A 158 23.07 0.93 1.05
C THR A 158 23.43 0.25 2.37
N ALA A 159 22.69 -0.78 2.81
CA ALA A 159 23.03 -1.51 4.03
C ALA A 159 24.41 -2.18 3.93
N GLU A 160 24.69 -2.83 2.79
CA GLU A 160 25.98 -3.45 2.49
C GLU A 160 27.11 -2.41 2.49
N TYR A 161 26.90 -1.30 1.79
CA TYR A 161 27.83 -0.17 1.75
C TYR A 161 28.14 0.39 3.14
N LEU A 162 27.11 0.69 3.93
CA LEU A 162 27.26 1.24 5.27
C LEU A 162 27.99 0.28 6.21
N ALA A 163 27.61 -1.00 6.21
CA ALA A 163 28.27 -1.98 7.05
C ALA A 163 29.76 -2.12 6.67
N GLU A 164 30.10 -2.09 5.38
CA GLU A 164 31.50 -2.10 4.94
C GLU A 164 32.26 -0.85 5.37
N ARG A 165 31.71 0.35 5.17
CA ARG A 165 32.35 1.62 5.56
C ARG A 165 32.52 1.71 7.08
N MET A 166 31.53 1.30 7.85
CA MET A 166 31.60 1.25 9.32
C MET A 166 32.69 0.30 9.80
N ARG A 167 32.78 -0.91 9.24
CA ARG A 167 33.85 -1.87 9.61
C ARG A 167 35.24 -1.33 9.36
N LYS A 168 35.42 -0.50 8.33
CA LYS A 168 36.71 0.09 7.98
C LYS A 168 37.06 1.32 8.80
N GLU A 169 36.08 2.20 9.05
CA GLU A 169 36.37 3.55 9.54
C GLU A 169 35.84 3.83 10.95
N VAL A 170 34.88 3.05 11.48
CA VAL A 170 34.16 3.36 12.73
C VAL A 170 34.28 2.23 13.76
N GLU A 171 33.78 1.05 13.43
CA GLU A 171 33.65 -0.10 14.33
C GLU A 171 33.90 -1.40 13.56
N PRO A 172 35.03 -2.08 13.76
CA PRO A 172 35.36 -3.32 13.06
C PRO A 172 34.29 -4.41 13.16
N LYS A 173 33.50 -4.42 14.24
CA LYS A 173 32.42 -5.39 14.48
C LYS A 173 31.04 -4.80 14.22
N ALA A 174 30.77 -4.35 13.00
CA ALA A 174 29.42 -3.99 12.56
C ALA A 174 28.71 -5.18 11.87
N LEU A 175 27.53 -5.53 12.39
CA LEU A 175 26.70 -6.64 11.90
C LEU A 175 25.80 -6.16 10.76
N LEU A 176 25.68 -6.97 9.71
CA LEU A 176 24.80 -6.72 8.56
C LEU A 176 23.67 -7.74 8.53
N PHE A 177 22.43 -7.27 8.39
CA PHE A 177 21.27 -8.13 8.25
C PHE A 177 20.37 -7.68 7.09
N THR A 178 20.25 -8.52 6.06
CA THR A 178 19.48 -8.21 4.84
C THR A 178 18.71 -9.43 4.36
N GLY A 179 17.84 -9.24 3.37
CA GLY A 179 17.05 -10.29 2.70
C GLY A 179 17.79 -11.61 2.35
N LEU A 180 19.11 -11.53 2.14
CA LEU A 180 19.97 -12.65 1.74
C LEU A 180 20.84 -13.19 2.88
N SER A 181 20.67 -12.68 4.10
CA SER A 181 21.40 -13.14 5.27
C SER A 181 21.00 -14.56 5.65
N ASN A 182 22.00 -15.38 5.98
CA ASN A 182 21.77 -16.77 6.37
C ASN A 182 21.25 -16.88 7.82
N GLU A 183 20.86 -18.09 8.22
CA GLU A 183 20.36 -18.38 9.57
C GLU A 183 21.38 -18.05 10.67
N ALA A 184 22.68 -18.15 10.37
CA ALA A 184 23.75 -17.79 11.31
C ALA A 184 23.77 -16.29 11.63
N ALA A 185 23.59 -15.43 10.62
CA ALA A 185 23.44 -13.99 10.81
C ALA A 185 22.19 -13.67 11.63
N HIS A 186 21.06 -14.33 11.35
CA HIS A 186 19.82 -14.16 12.12
C HIS A 186 20.01 -14.52 13.60
N LYS A 187 20.61 -15.68 13.90
CA LYS A 187 20.96 -16.09 15.28
C LYS A 187 21.90 -15.09 15.96
N SER A 188 22.84 -14.52 15.21
CA SER A 188 23.77 -13.51 15.72
C SER A 188 23.04 -12.22 16.07
N VAL A 189 22.08 -11.77 15.26
CA VAL A 189 21.24 -10.61 15.57
C VAL A 189 20.44 -10.84 16.86
N ILE A 190 19.73 -11.96 16.96
CA ILE A 190 18.93 -12.30 18.15
C ILE A 190 19.82 -12.33 19.39
N ALA A 191 20.91 -13.09 19.36
CA ALA A 191 21.81 -13.21 20.50
C ALA A 191 22.34 -11.85 21.00
N ASN A 192 22.57 -10.89 20.10
CA ASN A 192 23.18 -9.61 20.45
C ASN A 192 22.17 -8.49 20.73
N PHE A 193 20.99 -8.50 20.12
CA PHE A 193 20.07 -7.35 20.14
C PHE A 193 18.70 -7.65 20.77
N ASP A 194 18.34 -8.91 21.00
CA ASP A 194 17.13 -9.31 21.75
C ASP A 194 17.47 -9.52 23.23
N ALA A 195 16.75 -8.88 24.17
CA ALA A 195 16.98 -9.11 25.60
C ALA A 195 16.41 -10.45 26.06
N ASN A 196 15.47 -11.01 25.31
CA ASN A 196 14.84 -12.31 25.58
C ASN A 196 15.55 -13.47 24.85
N ALA A 197 16.76 -13.24 24.32
CA ALA A 197 17.54 -14.29 23.67
C ALA A 197 17.91 -15.41 24.66
N PHE A 198 17.81 -16.68 24.21
CA PHE A 198 18.17 -17.85 25.03
C PHE A 198 19.65 -17.85 25.46
N GLN A 199 20.54 -17.33 24.61
CA GLN A 199 21.97 -17.17 24.88
C GLN A 199 22.39 -15.74 24.49
N PRO A 200 22.16 -14.75 25.36
CA PRO A 200 22.51 -13.38 25.06
C PRO A 200 24.03 -13.21 24.98
N ARG A 201 24.47 -12.40 24.01
CA ARG A 201 25.86 -12.00 23.76
C ARG A 201 25.94 -10.49 23.59
N ASP A 202 27.14 -9.94 23.61
CA ASP A 202 27.36 -8.50 23.35
C ASP A 202 28.59 -8.27 22.47
N ASP A 203 28.72 -9.11 21.45
CA ASP A 203 29.83 -9.11 20.49
C ASP A 203 29.74 -7.94 19.49
N TYR A 204 28.54 -7.40 19.27
CA TYR A 204 28.23 -6.40 18.25
C TYR A 204 27.48 -5.21 18.84
N ARG A 205 28.07 -4.02 18.68
CA ARG A 205 27.45 -2.74 19.06
C ARG A 205 26.54 -2.17 17.96
N ILE A 206 26.90 -2.36 16.70
CA ILE A 206 26.19 -1.77 15.56
C ILE A 206 25.51 -2.86 14.73
N LEU A 207 24.22 -2.69 14.48
CA LEU A 207 23.44 -3.46 13.50
C LEU A 207 23.01 -2.56 12.35
N VAL A 208 23.35 -2.94 11.13
CA VAL A 208 22.82 -2.34 9.90
C VAL A 208 21.83 -3.31 9.26
N SER A 209 20.58 -2.87 9.05
CA SER A 209 19.52 -3.75 8.56
C SER A 209 18.61 -3.11 7.52
N THR A 210 18.09 -3.95 6.61
CA THR A 210 16.93 -3.61 5.76
C THR A 210 15.61 -3.85 6.48
N GLU A 211 14.55 -3.17 6.06
CA GLU A 211 13.23 -3.20 6.71
C GLU A 211 12.58 -4.60 6.76
N VAL A 212 12.66 -5.36 5.66
CA VAL A 212 11.84 -6.57 5.43
C VAL A 212 12.14 -7.69 6.43
N LEU A 213 13.34 -7.74 7.00
CA LEU A 213 13.75 -8.84 7.88
C LEU A 213 13.94 -8.44 9.35
N ALA A 214 13.98 -7.15 9.67
CA ALA A 214 13.82 -6.73 11.07
C ALA A 214 12.37 -6.90 11.55
N GLU A 215 11.41 -7.12 10.63
CA GLU A 215 10.05 -7.50 10.97
C GLU A 215 10.05 -8.88 11.68
N GLY A 216 9.78 -8.88 12.99
CA GLY A 216 9.64 -10.09 13.81
C GLY A 216 10.80 -10.35 14.77
N VAL A 217 11.91 -9.63 14.66
CA VAL A 217 13.01 -9.68 15.63
C VAL A 217 12.86 -8.58 16.67
N ASN A 218 13.11 -8.90 17.94
CA ASN A 218 13.08 -7.92 19.00
C ASN A 218 14.48 -7.30 19.14
N LEU A 219 14.56 -5.97 19.17
CA LEU A 219 15.83 -5.25 19.12
C LEU A 219 16.01 -4.29 20.30
N HIS A 220 15.28 -4.52 21.39
CA HIS A 220 15.14 -3.63 22.57
C HIS A 220 16.37 -3.63 23.51
N ARG A 221 17.48 -4.28 23.15
CA ARG A 221 18.79 -4.05 23.81
C ARG A 221 19.51 -2.81 23.30
N SER A 222 19.05 -2.21 22.22
CA SER A 222 19.48 -0.88 21.77
C SER A 222 18.45 0.13 22.23
N ASN A 223 18.86 1.36 22.55
CA ASN A 223 17.94 2.50 22.69
C ASN A 223 18.14 3.55 21.60
N ILE A 224 19.00 3.29 20.61
CA ILE A 224 19.29 4.21 19.52
C ILE A 224 18.86 3.59 18.19
N VAL A 225 17.98 4.30 17.48
CA VAL A 225 17.49 3.96 16.15
C VAL A 225 17.91 5.06 15.19
N ILE A 226 18.58 4.69 14.10
CA ILE A 226 19.02 5.62 13.06
C ILE A 226 18.37 5.21 11.75
N ASN A 227 17.53 6.08 11.20
CA ASN A 227 16.92 5.93 9.89
C ASN A 227 17.79 6.67 8.87
N TYR A 228 18.64 5.92 8.15
CA TYR A 228 19.59 6.48 7.17
C TYR A 228 18.88 6.97 5.90
N ASP A 229 17.68 6.48 5.64
CA ASP A 229 16.72 7.02 4.69
C ASP A 229 15.28 6.90 5.21
N ILE A 230 14.43 7.84 4.77
CA ILE A 230 13.02 7.90 5.14
C ILE A 230 12.19 7.04 4.18
N PRO A 231 11.42 6.07 4.69
CA PRO A 231 10.52 5.28 3.87
C PRO A 231 9.29 6.10 3.46
N TRP A 232 8.75 5.82 2.27
CA TRP A 232 7.51 6.44 1.75
C TRP A 232 6.26 6.10 2.55
N ASN A 233 6.29 4.97 3.27
CA ASN A 233 5.22 4.58 4.16
C ASN A 233 5.68 4.84 5.60
N PRO A 234 5.11 5.86 6.27
CA PRO A 234 5.56 6.23 7.60
C PRO A 234 5.25 5.20 8.69
N THR A 235 4.26 4.32 8.47
CA THR A 235 4.02 3.20 9.38
C THR A 235 5.28 2.36 9.57
N ARG A 236 6.19 2.35 8.58
CA ARG A 236 7.49 1.67 8.69
C ARG A 236 8.40 2.31 9.75
N LEU A 237 8.40 3.64 9.89
CA LEU A 237 9.17 4.31 10.95
C LEU A 237 8.63 3.93 12.33
N ILE A 238 7.30 3.93 12.50
CA ILE A 238 6.64 3.51 13.74
C ILE A 238 7.01 2.06 14.09
N GLN A 239 6.95 1.17 13.09
CA GLN A 239 7.32 -0.23 13.27
C GLN A 239 8.80 -0.40 13.62
N ARG A 240 9.71 0.39 13.03
CA ARG A 240 11.16 0.39 13.36
C ARG A 240 11.37 0.76 14.83
N VAL A 241 10.75 1.85 15.29
CA VAL A 241 10.81 2.28 16.69
C VAL A 241 10.18 1.24 17.61
N GLY A 242 9.05 0.63 17.24
CA GLY A 242 8.40 -0.45 18.00
C GLY A 242 9.21 -1.77 18.09
N ARG A 243 10.29 -1.94 17.31
CA ARG A 243 11.25 -3.05 17.52
C ARG A 243 12.13 -2.83 18.73
N VAL A 244 12.30 -1.56 19.12
CA VAL A 244 13.14 -1.10 20.22
C VAL A 244 12.30 -0.70 21.43
N ASN A 245 11.22 0.05 21.21
CA ASN A 245 10.29 0.49 22.25
C ASN A 245 9.35 -0.64 22.65
N ARG A 246 9.59 -1.25 23.80
CA ARG A 246 8.79 -2.33 24.37
C ARG A 246 8.63 -2.18 25.87
N VAL A 247 7.59 -2.79 26.42
CA VAL A 247 7.27 -2.75 27.86
C VAL A 247 8.43 -3.25 28.74
N ASP A 248 9.24 -4.16 28.22
CA ASP A 248 10.41 -4.76 28.88
C ASP A 248 11.73 -4.01 28.63
N THR A 249 11.71 -2.89 27.91
CA THR A 249 12.92 -2.09 27.67
C THR A 249 13.46 -1.52 28.97
N GLN A 250 14.77 -1.63 29.20
CA GLN A 250 15.44 -1.12 30.41
C GLN A 250 15.84 0.36 30.30
N PHE A 251 15.58 0.98 29.14
CA PHE A 251 16.01 2.33 28.85
C PHE A 251 14.88 3.33 29.05
N ASP A 252 15.12 4.36 29.86
CA ASP A 252 14.16 5.44 30.11
C ASP A 252 13.92 6.34 28.89
N THR A 253 14.82 6.31 27.90
CA THR A 253 14.74 7.15 26.71
C THR A 253 15.25 6.44 25.48
N ILE A 254 14.48 6.53 24.40
CA ILE A 254 14.83 6.04 23.07
C ILE A 254 15.19 7.23 22.19
N HIS A 255 16.32 7.15 21.52
CA HIS A 255 16.83 8.18 20.62
C HIS A 255 16.62 7.76 19.17
N THR A 256 15.85 8.55 18.43
CA THR A 256 15.61 8.32 16.99
C THR A 256 16.29 9.41 16.19
N TYR A 257 17.14 9.03 15.23
CA TYR A 257 17.83 9.93 14.32
C TYR A 257 17.32 9.69 12.89
N ASN A 258 16.96 10.76 12.19
CA ASN A 258 16.34 10.70 10.86
C ASN A 258 17.18 11.48 9.85
N PHE A 259 17.63 10.81 8.78
CA PHE A 259 18.27 11.47 7.64
C PHE A 259 17.21 11.87 6.62
N PHE A 260 16.92 13.16 6.54
CA PHE A 260 16.05 13.71 5.51
C PHE A 260 16.77 13.79 4.16
N PRO A 261 16.03 13.69 3.03
CA PRO A 261 16.59 13.95 1.72
C PRO A 261 17.07 15.40 1.60
N THR A 262 17.96 15.66 0.64
CA THR A 262 18.36 17.01 0.24
C THR A 262 17.14 17.85 -0.20
N GLU A 263 17.22 19.17 -0.14
CA GLU A 263 16.13 20.06 -0.59
C GLU A 263 15.80 19.80 -2.05
N GLU A 264 16.82 19.69 -2.91
CA GLU A 264 16.67 19.42 -4.34
C GLU A 264 16.09 18.03 -4.61
N GLY A 265 16.57 17.02 -3.89
CA GLY A 265 16.04 15.66 -3.96
C GLY A 265 14.57 15.63 -3.54
N ASN A 266 14.23 16.35 -2.47
CA ASN A 266 12.87 16.45 -1.97
C ASN A 266 11.96 17.20 -2.94
N ASP A 267 12.39 18.29 -3.56
CA ASP A 267 11.57 19.04 -4.53
C ASP A 267 11.18 18.21 -5.74
N LEU A 268 12.03 17.26 -6.15
CA LEU A 268 11.77 16.39 -7.29
C LEU A 268 10.72 15.30 -7.01
N ILE A 269 10.59 14.84 -5.76
CA ILE A 269 9.75 13.67 -5.41
C ILE A 269 8.80 13.89 -4.23
N LYS A 270 8.83 15.07 -3.62
CA LYS A 270 8.01 15.54 -2.49
C LYS A 270 7.87 14.52 -1.36
N LEU A 271 9.01 13.92 -1.03
CA LEU A 271 9.12 12.76 -0.14
C LEU A 271 8.82 13.13 1.31
N LYS A 272 9.34 14.26 1.76
CA LYS A 272 9.19 14.80 3.11
C LYS A 272 7.75 15.20 3.35
N GLU A 273 7.16 16.00 2.46
CA GLU A 273 5.78 16.47 2.57
C GLU A 273 4.80 15.29 2.54
N ALA A 274 5.03 14.30 1.66
CA ALA A 274 4.18 13.11 1.59
C ALA A 274 4.30 12.23 2.85
N ALA A 275 5.48 12.16 3.47
CA ALA A 275 5.67 11.42 4.72
C ALA A 275 5.06 12.16 5.92
N GLU A 276 5.27 13.47 6.01
CA GLU A 276 4.72 14.35 7.05
C GLU A 276 3.18 14.35 7.00
N ALA A 277 2.57 14.56 5.82
CA ALA A 277 1.12 14.55 5.68
C ALA A 277 0.49 13.21 6.08
N LYS A 278 1.12 12.10 5.70
CA LYS A 278 0.64 10.76 6.10
C LYS A 278 0.83 10.51 7.58
N ILE A 279 1.93 10.95 8.20
CA ILE A 279 2.12 10.83 9.65
C ILE A 279 1.11 11.68 10.38
N HIS A 280 0.90 12.91 9.96
CA HIS A 280 -0.10 13.79 10.55
C HIS A 280 -1.47 13.12 10.55
N ALA A 281 -1.91 12.59 9.41
CA ALA A 281 -3.15 11.82 9.32
C ALA A 281 -3.16 10.60 10.25
N PHE A 282 -2.05 9.88 10.38
CA PHE A 282 -1.93 8.75 11.32
C PHE A 282 -2.02 9.18 12.79
N ILE A 283 -1.34 10.26 13.18
CA ILE A 283 -1.33 10.83 14.53
C ILE A 283 -2.73 11.35 14.88
N GLU A 284 -3.42 12.01 13.95
CA GLU A 284 -4.79 12.48 14.14
C GLU A 284 -5.78 11.33 14.30
N MET A 285 -5.63 10.25 13.53
CA MET A 285 -6.54 9.11 13.58
C MET A 285 -6.34 8.21 14.82
N LEU A 286 -5.10 8.02 15.28
CA LEU A 286 -4.76 7.01 16.30
C LEU A 286 -4.20 7.60 17.61
N GLY A 287 -3.78 8.86 17.61
CA GLY A 287 -2.89 9.44 18.62
C GLY A 287 -1.44 9.01 18.42
N ALA A 288 -0.51 9.73 19.06
CA ALA A 288 0.89 9.34 19.10
C ALA A 288 1.50 9.56 20.48
N ASP A 289 2.10 8.49 21.00
CA ASP A 289 2.75 8.47 22.31
C ASP A 289 4.22 8.90 22.24
N ALA A 290 4.76 9.15 21.04
CA ALA A 290 6.14 9.55 20.79
C ALA A 290 6.29 10.38 19.51
N ARG A 291 7.32 11.23 19.47
CA ARG A 291 7.75 11.94 18.25
C ARG A 291 8.45 10.98 17.29
N LEU A 292 8.10 11.03 16.00
CA LEU A 292 8.47 10.05 14.98
C LEU A 292 9.41 10.62 13.90
N LEU A 293 9.13 11.81 13.35
CA LEU A 293 9.96 12.44 12.30
C LEU A 293 10.73 13.65 12.81
N THR A 294 10.05 14.61 13.45
CA THR A 294 10.62 15.93 13.78
C THR A 294 10.48 16.31 15.26
N GLU A 295 11.38 17.17 15.74
CA GLU A 295 11.40 17.64 17.12
C GLU A 295 10.18 18.53 17.48
N GLY A 296 9.50 19.09 16.47
CA GLY A 296 8.31 19.94 16.60
C GLY A 296 6.98 19.20 16.58
N GLU A 297 6.97 17.85 16.49
CA GLU A 297 5.74 17.08 16.57
C GLU A 297 5.06 17.21 17.95
N GLU A 298 3.79 17.59 17.94
CA GLU A 298 2.94 17.54 19.13
C GLU A 298 2.67 16.09 19.53
N ILE A 299 3.03 15.73 20.76
CA ILE A 299 2.67 14.44 21.35
C ILE A 299 1.20 14.53 21.75
N LYS A 300 0.31 14.06 20.87
CA LYS A 300 -1.13 14.00 21.14
C LYS A 300 -1.49 12.64 21.73
N SER A 301 -1.62 12.58 23.05
CA SER A 301 -2.19 11.40 23.73
C SER A 301 -3.69 11.35 23.47
N HIS A 302 -4.15 10.34 22.72
CA HIS A 302 -5.57 9.99 22.52
C HIS A 302 -6.55 11.16 22.52
N ASP A 303 -6.34 12.16 21.66
CA ASP A 303 -7.20 13.35 21.66
C ASP A 303 -8.63 12.99 21.23
N LEU A 304 -8.82 11.97 20.38
CA LEU A 304 -10.15 11.51 20.00
C LEU A 304 -10.92 10.88 21.19
N PHE A 305 -10.30 9.98 21.96
CA PHE A 305 -10.94 9.34 23.11
C PHE A 305 -11.04 10.26 24.34
N ALA A 306 -10.08 11.16 24.54
CA ALA A 306 -10.14 12.16 25.59
C ALA A 306 -11.21 13.22 25.30
N ARG A 307 -11.32 13.71 24.05
CA ARG A 307 -12.41 14.61 23.62
C ARG A 307 -13.78 13.94 23.71
N LEU A 308 -13.88 12.64 23.47
CA LEU A 308 -15.11 11.85 23.68
C LEU A 308 -15.49 11.71 25.17
N ASN A 309 -14.53 11.84 26.09
CA ASN A 309 -14.72 11.63 27.54
C ASN A 309 -14.65 12.92 28.38
N THR A 310 -14.22 14.06 27.82
CA THR A 310 -14.23 15.33 28.55
C THR A 310 -15.65 15.86 28.68
N LYS A 311 -16.01 16.19 29.92
CA LYS A 311 -17.31 16.75 30.35
C LYS A 311 -17.84 17.93 29.51
N LYS A 312 -16.98 18.63 28.77
CA LYS A 312 -17.34 19.73 27.86
C LYS A 312 -18.19 19.28 26.66
N THR A 313 -18.02 18.05 26.20
CA THR A 313 -18.77 17.47 25.06
C THR A 313 -20.17 16.99 25.47
N ILE A 314 -20.43 16.86 26.77
CA ILE A 314 -21.72 16.42 27.32
C ILE A 314 -22.68 17.61 27.55
N THR A 315 -22.14 18.82 27.76
CA THR A 315 -22.94 20.00 28.13
C THR A 315 -23.22 20.98 26.99
N GLY A 316 -22.70 20.73 25.78
CA GLY A 316 -23.10 21.47 24.58
C GLY A 316 -22.68 22.95 24.56
N GLU A 317 -21.61 23.33 25.26
CA GLU A 317 -21.09 24.70 25.20
C GLU A 317 -19.61 24.67 24.80
N GLY A 318 -19.38 24.83 23.50
CA GLY A 318 -18.06 24.97 22.87
C GLY A 318 -18.19 25.00 21.35
N GLU A 319 -17.49 25.95 20.73
CA GLU A 319 -17.63 26.45 19.35
C GLU A 319 -17.83 25.40 18.24
N GLU A 320 -18.67 25.81 17.27
CA GLU A 320 -19.15 25.07 16.10
C GLU A 320 -18.00 24.56 15.21
N GLU A 321 -17.62 23.30 15.40
CA GLU A 321 -17.08 22.46 14.32
C GLU A 321 -18.13 21.37 14.04
N ASP A 322 -18.70 21.38 12.84
CA ASP A 322 -19.70 20.41 12.38
C ASP A 322 -19.13 18.98 12.45
N SER A 323 -19.45 18.28 13.53
CA SER A 323 -18.90 16.97 13.83
C SER A 323 -19.77 15.86 13.24
N GLU A 324 -19.15 14.80 12.70
CA GLU A 324 -19.82 13.53 12.35
C GLU A 324 -20.69 12.97 13.50
N LEU A 325 -20.42 13.39 14.73
CA LEU A 325 -21.21 13.08 15.93
C LEU A 325 -22.65 13.61 15.88
N GLU A 326 -22.92 14.73 15.20
CA GLU A 326 -24.28 15.27 15.02
C GLU A 326 -25.14 14.26 14.22
N TYR A 327 -24.65 13.81 13.06
CA TYR A 327 -25.34 12.83 12.23
C TYR A 327 -25.47 11.46 12.89
N LEU A 328 -24.48 11.03 13.68
CA LEU A 328 -24.61 9.81 14.49
C LEU A 328 -25.72 9.94 15.55
N THR A 329 -25.88 11.14 16.11
CA THR A 329 -26.96 11.44 17.06
C THR A 329 -28.32 11.43 16.36
N GLU A 330 -28.43 12.02 15.16
CA GLU A 330 -29.64 11.94 14.34
C GLU A 330 -30.00 10.48 13.98
N ILE A 331 -29.04 9.67 13.53
CA ILE A 331 -29.26 8.26 13.20
C ILE A 331 -29.73 7.47 14.43
N ARG A 332 -29.15 7.73 15.62
CA ARG A 332 -29.60 7.13 16.88
C ARG A 332 -31.01 7.60 17.24
N GLY A 333 -31.31 8.88 17.06
CA GLY A 333 -32.64 9.44 17.23
C GLY A 333 -33.68 8.76 16.34
N VAL A 334 -33.38 8.56 15.05
CA VAL A 334 -34.26 7.82 14.13
C VAL A 334 -34.39 6.35 14.54
N ARG A 335 -33.30 5.69 14.95
CA ARG A 335 -33.32 4.30 15.43
C ARG A 335 -34.22 4.13 16.66
N ASP A 336 -34.11 5.05 17.62
CA ASP A 336 -34.73 4.92 18.93
C ASP A 336 -36.18 5.45 18.93
N ASN A 337 -36.48 6.52 18.18
CA ASN A 337 -37.79 7.16 18.14
C ASN A 337 -38.66 6.74 16.93
N ALA A 338 -38.06 6.24 15.84
CA ALA A 338 -38.75 5.87 14.61
C ALA A 338 -38.24 4.52 14.04
N PRO A 339 -38.39 3.40 14.78
CA PRO A 339 -37.79 2.11 14.43
C PRO A 339 -38.27 1.56 13.07
N GLU A 340 -39.50 1.85 12.66
CA GLU A 340 -40.01 1.46 11.34
C GLU A 340 -39.29 2.20 10.20
N LEU A 341 -39.05 3.50 10.37
CA LEU A 341 -38.29 4.31 9.41
C LEU A 341 -36.84 3.83 9.35
N PHE A 342 -36.22 3.56 10.50
CA PHE A 342 -34.88 3.00 10.56
C PHE A 342 -34.76 1.65 9.84
N ALA A 343 -35.74 0.75 10.05
CA ALA A 343 -35.80 -0.53 9.35
C ALA A 343 -36.00 -0.37 7.83
N LYS A 344 -36.80 0.61 7.41
CA LYS A 344 -37.01 0.96 5.99
C LYS A 344 -35.72 1.48 5.36
N ILE A 345 -35.00 2.39 6.02
CA ILE A 345 -33.70 2.92 5.56
C ILE A 345 -32.69 1.78 5.40
N LYS A 346 -32.59 0.88 6.39
CA LYS A 346 -31.67 -0.27 6.35
C LYS A 346 -31.94 -1.24 5.20
N ARG A 347 -33.18 -1.31 4.72
CA ARG A 347 -33.62 -2.20 3.62
C ARG A 347 -33.73 -1.49 2.27
N LEU A 348 -33.30 -0.23 2.15
CA LEU A 348 -33.32 0.48 0.88
C LEU A 348 -32.51 -0.28 -0.18
N PRO A 349 -33.06 -0.52 -1.38
CA PRO A 349 -32.32 -1.18 -2.45
C PRO A 349 -31.16 -0.31 -2.92
N LYS A 350 -30.07 -0.95 -3.33
CA LYS A 350 -28.98 -0.24 -4.03
C LYS A 350 -29.52 0.42 -5.30
N LYS A 351 -28.89 1.51 -5.73
CA LYS A 351 -29.33 2.36 -6.85
C LYS A 351 -30.66 3.07 -6.57
N ALA A 352 -31.00 3.29 -5.31
CA ALA A 352 -32.14 4.12 -4.91
C ALA A 352 -31.97 5.55 -5.46
N ARG A 353 -33.08 6.18 -5.85
CA ARG A 353 -33.08 7.49 -6.51
C ARG A 353 -34.04 8.44 -5.84
N SER A 354 -33.54 9.57 -5.37
CA SER A 354 -34.33 10.66 -4.83
C SER A 354 -34.20 11.93 -5.67
N THR A 355 -34.94 12.95 -5.30
CA THR A 355 -34.79 14.32 -5.80
C THR A 355 -34.62 15.25 -4.61
N ARG A 356 -33.93 16.38 -4.81
CA ARG A 356 -33.85 17.47 -3.82
C ARG A 356 -34.06 18.81 -4.53
N LEU A 357 -34.89 19.66 -3.93
CA LEU A 357 -35.02 21.06 -4.31
C LEU A 357 -33.96 21.90 -3.61
N LEU A 358 -33.25 22.73 -4.39
CA LEU A 358 -32.24 23.67 -3.88
C LEU A 358 -32.44 25.05 -4.49
N THR A 359 -32.22 26.09 -3.71
CA THR A 359 -32.21 27.48 -4.18
C THR A 359 -30.82 27.82 -4.72
N ALA A 360 -30.72 28.39 -5.91
CA ALA A 360 -29.44 28.83 -6.48
C ALA A 360 -28.89 30.04 -5.70
N GLY A 361 -27.61 29.97 -5.29
CA GLY A 361 -26.96 31.02 -4.51
C GLY A 361 -25.44 30.87 -4.48
N PRO A 362 -24.70 31.86 -3.94
CA PRO A 362 -23.22 31.80 -3.87
C PRO A 362 -22.68 30.62 -3.03
N ASP A 363 -23.50 30.04 -2.15
CA ASP A 363 -23.18 28.87 -1.31
C ASP A 363 -23.89 27.58 -1.77
N SER A 364 -24.49 27.55 -2.98
CA SER A 364 -25.17 26.35 -3.47
C SER A 364 -24.18 25.27 -3.91
N LEU A 365 -24.49 24.01 -3.56
CA LEU A 365 -23.65 22.85 -3.90
C LEU A 365 -23.37 22.71 -5.40
N ALA A 366 -24.34 23.10 -6.23
CA ALA A 366 -24.22 23.15 -7.67
C ALA A 366 -24.36 24.60 -8.15
N ASN A 367 -23.56 24.97 -9.14
CA ASN A 367 -23.62 26.25 -9.85
C ASN A 367 -24.66 26.22 -10.98
N GLU A 368 -24.97 25.03 -11.49
CA GLU A 368 -25.90 24.83 -12.60
C GLU A 368 -26.87 23.68 -12.31
N PHE A 369 -28.14 23.88 -12.66
CA PHE A 369 -29.19 22.87 -12.53
C PHE A 369 -29.71 22.44 -13.90
N PRO A 370 -30.12 21.17 -14.08
CA PRO A 370 -30.17 20.11 -13.07
C PRO A 370 -28.79 19.46 -12.82
N ALA A 371 -28.52 19.13 -11.56
CA ALA A 371 -27.29 18.45 -11.17
C ALA A 371 -27.57 17.09 -10.53
N LEU A 372 -26.55 16.23 -10.44
CA LEU A 372 -26.70 14.88 -9.88
C LEU A 372 -25.62 14.58 -8.85
N VAL A 373 -26.04 14.35 -7.61
CA VAL A 373 -25.18 13.77 -6.57
C VAL A 373 -25.31 12.25 -6.60
N THR A 374 -24.19 11.53 -6.64
CA THR A 374 -24.19 10.06 -6.59
C THR A 374 -23.17 9.54 -5.58
N TYR A 375 -23.63 8.65 -4.71
CA TYR A 375 -22.81 7.92 -3.75
C TYR A 375 -22.41 6.55 -4.33
N PHE A 376 -21.11 6.34 -4.42
CA PHE A 376 -20.51 5.10 -4.88
C PHE A 376 -19.80 4.38 -3.75
N ARG A 377 -19.76 3.04 -3.84
CA ARG A 377 -18.98 2.19 -2.94
C ARG A 377 -18.22 1.12 -3.72
N GLN A 378 -16.97 0.89 -3.35
CA GLN A 378 -16.14 -0.23 -3.79
C GLN A 378 -15.46 -0.83 -2.56
N GLY A 379 -16.08 -1.86 -1.98
CA GLY A 379 -15.59 -2.47 -0.74
C GLY A 379 -15.76 -1.51 0.44
N ARG A 380 -14.65 -1.05 1.03
CA ARG A 380 -14.63 -0.02 2.10
C ARG A 380 -14.43 1.40 1.56
N LEU A 381 -14.03 1.56 0.30
CA LEU A 381 -13.91 2.86 -0.32
C LEU A 381 -15.29 3.34 -0.73
N ASP A 382 -15.60 4.58 -0.39
CA ASP A 382 -16.83 5.21 -0.80
C ASP A 382 -16.61 6.69 -1.08
N LYS A 383 -17.33 7.23 -2.06
CA LYS A 383 -17.14 8.59 -2.58
C LYS A 383 -18.46 9.17 -3.06
N PHE A 384 -18.59 10.49 -2.98
CA PHE A 384 -19.71 11.26 -3.51
C PHE A 384 -19.23 12.09 -4.70
N TYR A 385 -19.99 12.09 -5.79
CA TYR A 385 -19.70 12.94 -6.95
C TYR A 385 -20.91 13.76 -7.34
N LEU A 386 -20.66 15.02 -7.69
CA LEU A 386 -21.61 15.96 -8.28
C LEU A 386 -21.30 16.13 -9.77
N ALA A 387 -22.28 15.85 -10.62
CA ALA A 387 -22.23 16.18 -12.05
C ALA A 387 -23.21 17.30 -12.37
N GLU A 388 -22.70 18.34 -13.03
CA GLU A 388 -23.43 19.50 -13.55
C GLU A 388 -23.64 19.36 -15.07
N PRO A 389 -24.54 20.15 -15.71
CA PRO A 389 -24.82 20.03 -17.13
C PRO A 389 -23.68 20.51 -18.04
N SER A 390 -22.89 21.53 -17.65
CA SER A 390 -21.68 21.97 -18.38
C SER A 390 -20.63 20.86 -18.53
N ASP A 391 -19.75 20.94 -19.53
CA ASP A 391 -18.82 19.86 -19.94
C ASP A 391 -17.57 19.68 -19.03
N GLY A 392 -17.64 20.16 -17.78
CA GLY A 392 -16.55 20.05 -16.79
C GLY A 392 -16.39 18.65 -16.17
N ASP A 393 -15.31 18.41 -15.44
CA ASP A 393 -15.18 17.15 -14.68
C ASP A 393 -16.11 17.15 -13.45
N PRO A 394 -16.76 16.00 -13.11
CA PRO A 394 -17.55 15.90 -11.90
C PRO A 394 -16.75 16.20 -10.63
N ILE A 395 -17.36 16.92 -9.70
CA ILE A 395 -16.74 17.38 -8.46
C ILE A 395 -16.88 16.28 -7.39
N GLU A 396 -15.77 15.88 -6.77
CA GLU A 396 -15.79 14.99 -5.60
C GLU A 396 -16.22 15.78 -4.35
N LEU A 397 -17.18 15.24 -3.61
CA LEU A 397 -17.73 15.86 -2.40
C LEU A 397 -17.37 15.04 -1.15
N ASP A 398 -17.17 15.72 -0.02
CA ASP A 398 -17.06 15.07 1.29
C ASP A 398 -18.45 14.73 1.86
N PHE A 399 -18.44 13.90 2.91
CA PHE A 399 -19.65 13.41 3.57
C PHE A 399 -20.46 14.55 4.21
N ILE A 400 -19.81 15.49 4.90
CA ILE A 400 -20.48 16.56 5.66
C ILE A 400 -21.20 17.50 4.69
N THR A 401 -20.49 17.98 3.66
CA THR A 401 -21.05 18.84 2.62
C THR A 401 -22.23 18.16 1.92
N THR A 402 -22.09 16.87 1.60
CA THR A 402 -23.17 16.10 0.96
C THR A 402 -24.38 15.93 1.88
N ALA A 403 -24.16 15.61 3.16
CA ALA A 403 -25.22 15.36 4.12
C ALA A 403 -26.05 16.62 4.41
N LYS A 404 -25.39 17.78 4.57
CA LYS A 404 -26.07 19.08 4.75
C LYS A 404 -27.00 19.39 3.59
N VAL A 405 -26.55 19.22 2.35
CA VAL A 405 -27.33 19.57 1.16
C VAL A 405 -28.45 18.58 0.89
N LEU A 406 -28.24 17.30 1.21
CA LEU A 406 -29.29 16.29 1.08
C LEU A 406 -30.36 16.37 2.16
N LYS A 407 -30.11 17.06 3.28
CA LYS A 407 -31.12 17.33 4.30
C LYS A 407 -32.18 18.30 3.72
N PRO A 408 -33.48 17.95 3.71
CA PRO A 408 -34.52 18.86 3.27
C PRO A 408 -34.65 20.05 4.23
N GLU A 409 -34.81 21.25 3.68
CA GLU A 409 -35.16 22.44 4.47
C GLU A 409 -36.59 22.33 5.00
N ASP A 410 -37.49 21.71 4.21
CA ASP A 410 -38.86 21.40 4.57
C ASP A 410 -39.07 19.87 4.59
N GLU A 411 -39.34 19.30 5.76
CA GLU A 411 -39.61 17.87 5.94
C GLU A 411 -40.80 17.35 5.12
N THR A 412 -41.64 18.25 4.59
CA THR A 412 -42.79 17.91 3.74
C THR A 412 -42.48 17.89 2.24
N GLU A 413 -41.22 18.13 1.85
CA GLU A 413 -40.78 18.12 0.46
C GLU A 413 -41.12 16.81 -0.25
N LYS A 414 -41.78 16.92 -1.42
CA LYS A 414 -42.18 15.77 -2.24
C LYS A 414 -41.18 15.50 -3.35
N ARG A 415 -40.91 14.21 -3.55
CA ARG A 415 -40.08 13.71 -4.66
C ARG A 415 -40.66 14.12 -6.03
N GLN A 416 -39.82 14.69 -6.88
CA GLN A 416 -40.16 15.07 -8.25
C GLN A 416 -39.93 13.94 -9.27
N THR A 417 -40.41 14.14 -10.50
CA THR A 417 -40.16 13.24 -11.64
C THR A 417 -38.72 13.39 -12.12
N ILE A 418 -38.00 12.27 -12.20
CA ILE A 418 -36.60 12.24 -12.68
C ILE A 418 -36.60 12.13 -14.22
N PRO A 419 -36.04 13.10 -14.97
CA PRO A 419 -35.99 13.06 -16.43
C PRO A 419 -34.86 12.14 -16.96
N LYS A 420 -34.72 12.02 -18.30
CA LYS A 420 -33.78 11.09 -18.95
C LYS A 420 -32.32 11.53 -18.90
N ASP A 421 -32.08 12.84 -18.83
CA ASP A 421 -30.78 13.50 -18.61
C ASP A 421 -30.05 13.01 -17.35
N PHE A 422 -30.79 12.52 -16.35
CA PHE A 422 -30.26 11.78 -15.20
C PHE A 422 -29.19 10.75 -15.57
N TYR A 423 -29.38 9.98 -16.64
CA TYR A 423 -28.44 8.93 -17.02
C TYR A 423 -27.13 9.48 -17.61
N ALA A 424 -27.19 10.62 -18.31
CA ALA A 424 -26.00 11.28 -18.82
C ALA A 424 -25.12 11.80 -17.67
N LEU A 425 -25.73 12.46 -16.68
CA LEU A 425 -25.04 12.92 -15.46
C LEU A 425 -24.51 11.73 -14.63
N LEU A 426 -25.28 10.64 -14.53
CA LEU A 426 -24.86 9.44 -13.81
C LEU A 426 -23.64 8.78 -14.47
N ASP A 427 -23.60 8.73 -15.80
CA ASP A 427 -22.46 8.14 -16.51
C ASP A 427 -21.19 8.99 -16.38
N ARG A 428 -21.32 10.33 -16.28
CA ARG A 428 -20.21 11.21 -15.92
C ARG A 428 -19.68 10.92 -14.52
N ASN A 429 -20.56 10.88 -13.52
CA ASN A 429 -20.20 10.50 -12.15
C ASN A 429 -19.55 9.11 -12.07
N LYS A 430 -20.04 8.12 -12.84
CA LYS A 430 -19.42 6.80 -12.94
C LYS A 430 -18.01 6.88 -13.51
N LYS A 431 -17.79 7.64 -14.58
CA LYS A 431 -16.47 7.81 -15.18
C LYS A 431 -15.50 8.44 -14.17
N ALA A 432 -15.90 9.49 -13.47
CA ALA A 432 -15.08 10.12 -12.43
C ALA A 432 -14.72 9.13 -11.31
N PHE A 433 -15.70 8.39 -10.79
CA PHE A 433 -15.44 7.33 -9.79
C PHE A 433 -14.54 6.22 -10.34
N GLN A 434 -14.71 5.82 -11.60
CA GLN A 434 -13.83 4.84 -12.25
C GLN A 434 -12.40 5.35 -12.35
N THR A 435 -12.18 6.59 -12.80
CA THR A 435 -10.85 7.19 -12.89
C THR A 435 -10.19 7.27 -11.52
N ALA A 436 -10.89 7.79 -10.51
CA ALA A 436 -10.38 7.91 -9.14
C ALA A 436 -10.08 6.56 -8.48
N THR A 437 -10.86 5.52 -8.78
CA THR A 437 -10.65 4.16 -8.25
C THR A 437 -9.79 3.28 -9.14
N SER A 438 -9.34 3.77 -10.29
CA SER A 438 -8.37 3.07 -11.15
C SER A 438 -6.94 3.61 -10.95
N ALA A 439 -6.79 4.75 -10.28
CA ALA A 439 -5.48 5.33 -9.93
C ALA A 439 -4.73 4.57 -8.83
N ASP A 440 -5.42 3.72 -8.06
CA ASP A 440 -4.85 2.84 -7.02
C ASP A 440 -4.92 1.34 -7.38
N VAL A 441 -5.21 1.02 -8.64
CA VAL A 441 -5.28 -0.36 -9.14
C VAL A 441 -4.15 -0.56 -10.14
N ASP A 442 -2.96 -0.85 -9.63
CA ASP A 442 -2.11 -1.87 -10.24
C ASP A 442 -0.98 -2.29 -9.29
N ASP A 443 -1.32 -3.17 -8.35
CA ASP A 443 -0.41 -4.22 -7.89
C ASP A 443 -1.24 -5.44 -7.45
N ALA A 444 -1.95 -6.05 -8.40
CA ALA A 444 -2.59 -7.35 -8.19
C ALA A 444 -1.60 -8.47 -8.55
N ILE A 445 -0.87 -8.88 -7.52
CA ILE A 445 -0.45 -10.23 -7.06
C ILE A 445 -0.54 -11.38 -8.10
N PRO A 446 0.46 -12.28 -8.17
CA PRO A 446 0.46 -13.43 -9.08
C PRO A 446 -0.74 -14.35 -8.81
N ARG A 447 -1.47 -14.73 -9.87
CA ARG A 447 -2.34 -15.91 -9.82
C ARG A 447 -1.43 -17.13 -9.73
N HIS A 448 -1.10 -17.59 -8.53
CA HIS A 448 -0.62 -18.95 -8.37
C HIS A 448 -1.76 -19.89 -8.75
N LYS A 449 -1.57 -20.70 -9.80
CA LYS A 449 -2.41 -21.89 -10.03
C LYS A 449 -2.25 -22.79 -8.79
N GLY A 450 -3.30 -22.90 -7.99
CA GLY A 450 -3.36 -23.81 -6.85
C GLY A 450 -2.93 -25.22 -7.27
N GLY A 451 -2.22 -25.91 -6.38
CA GLY A 451 -1.77 -27.28 -6.64
C GLY A 451 -2.97 -28.22 -6.84
N ALA A 452 -2.73 -29.43 -7.37
CA ALA A 452 -3.78 -30.43 -7.58
C ALA A 452 -4.59 -30.75 -6.30
N ASN A 453 -3.96 -30.64 -5.12
CA ASN A 453 -4.61 -30.84 -3.83
C ASN A 453 -5.58 -29.70 -3.46
N ASP A 454 -5.24 -28.46 -3.80
CA ASP A 454 -6.06 -27.27 -3.51
C ASP A 454 -7.36 -27.34 -4.32
N ALA A 455 -7.24 -27.70 -5.60
CA ALA A 455 -8.38 -27.95 -6.49
C ALA A 455 -9.27 -29.10 -5.99
N TYR A 456 -8.67 -30.17 -5.46
CA TYR A 456 -9.40 -31.30 -4.87
C TYR A 456 -10.21 -30.88 -3.63
N ILE A 457 -9.58 -30.15 -2.69
CA ILE A 457 -10.25 -29.68 -1.47
C ILE A 457 -11.36 -28.70 -1.83
N LEU A 458 -11.10 -27.73 -2.73
CA LEU A 458 -12.11 -26.78 -3.21
C LEU A 458 -13.32 -27.49 -3.85
N LYS A 459 -13.07 -28.50 -4.68
CA LYS A 459 -14.14 -29.31 -5.29
C LYS A 459 -14.97 -30.03 -4.22
N ARG A 460 -14.33 -30.49 -3.14
CA ARG A 460 -15.01 -31.17 -2.03
C ARG A 460 -15.88 -30.21 -1.21
N LEU A 461 -15.36 -29.04 -0.86
CA LEU A 461 -16.09 -28.04 -0.05
C LEU A 461 -17.22 -27.36 -0.83
N LYS A 462 -17.10 -27.27 -2.17
CA LYS A 462 -18.16 -26.75 -3.06
C LYS A 462 -19.19 -27.81 -3.47
N ALA A 463 -19.01 -29.07 -3.06
CA ALA A 463 -19.95 -30.14 -3.36
C ALA A 463 -21.30 -29.90 -2.66
N LYS A 464 -22.40 -30.34 -3.29
CA LYS A 464 -23.76 -30.05 -2.80
C LYS A 464 -23.99 -30.60 -1.39
N GLU A 465 -23.35 -31.71 -1.05
CA GLU A 465 -23.47 -32.40 0.23
C GLU A 465 -22.85 -31.61 1.39
N ILE A 466 -21.90 -30.70 1.12
CA ILE A 466 -21.32 -29.80 2.12
C ILE A 466 -22.05 -28.45 2.09
N ARG A 467 -22.29 -27.88 0.91
CA ARG A 467 -22.88 -26.55 0.77
C ARG A 467 -24.35 -26.44 1.24
N ARG A 468 -25.12 -27.54 1.18
CA ARG A 468 -26.53 -27.57 1.56
C ARG A 468 -26.78 -28.38 2.84
N TYR A 469 -25.75 -28.55 3.66
CA TYR A 469 -25.88 -29.28 4.91
C TYR A 469 -26.33 -28.33 6.02
N ASP A 470 -27.57 -28.47 6.46
CA ASP A 470 -28.20 -27.58 7.47
C ASP A 470 -27.73 -27.87 8.91
N GLY A 471 -26.79 -28.79 9.12
CA GLY A 471 -26.29 -29.19 10.44
C GLY A 471 -25.02 -28.48 10.89
N PHE A 472 -24.51 -27.51 10.13
CA PHE A 472 -23.40 -26.66 10.58
C PHE A 472 -23.90 -25.55 11.51
N THR A 473 -23.06 -25.15 12.47
CA THR A 473 -23.28 -23.90 13.21
C THR A 473 -22.87 -22.71 12.35
N ASP A 474 -23.36 -21.50 12.67
CA ASP A 474 -22.95 -20.25 11.99
C ASP A 474 -21.42 -20.10 11.93
N ASP A 475 -20.72 -20.43 13.02
CA ASP A 475 -19.25 -20.45 13.08
C ASP A 475 -18.61 -21.52 12.17
N GLY A 476 -19.31 -22.63 11.96
CA GLY A 476 -18.90 -23.69 11.04
C GLY A 476 -18.99 -23.24 9.58
N GLU A 477 -20.07 -22.54 9.23
CA GLU A 477 -20.28 -22.00 7.88
C GLU A 477 -19.27 -20.90 7.54
N ILE A 478 -19.06 -19.96 8.48
CA ILE A 478 -18.06 -18.89 8.35
C ILE A 478 -16.66 -19.48 8.15
N TYR A 479 -16.30 -20.49 8.95
CA TYR A 479 -15.00 -21.15 8.85
C TYR A 479 -14.79 -21.83 7.49
N ILE A 480 -15.80 -22.54 6.97
CA ILE A 480 -15.72 -23.17 5.63
C ILE A 480 -15.54 -22.12 4.54
N ALA A 481 -16.24 -20.99 4.63
CA ALA A 481 -16.10 -19.88 3.69
C ALA A 481 -14.67 -19.30 3.70
N GLN A 482 -14.08 -19.12 4.89
CA GLN A 482 -12.70 -18.65 5.04
C GLN A 482 -11.68 -19.64 4.47
N VAL A 483 -11.87 -20.95 4.67
CA VAL A 483 -11.01 -21.99 4.09
C VAL A 483 -11.08 -21.99 2.56
N ILE A 484 -12.27 -21.84 1.98
CA ILE A 484 -12.46 -21.72 0.52
C ILE A 484 -11.68 -20.50 -0.01
N GLN A 485 -11.69 -19.39 0.72
CA GLN A 485 -10.96 -18.19 0.35
C GLN A 485 -9.43 -18.43 0.39
N LEU A 486 -8.90 -18.97 1.50
CA LEU A 486 -7.47 -19.28 1.63
C LEU A 486 -6.95 -20.23 0.54
N LEU A 487 -7.75 -21.22 0.15
CA LEU A 487 -7.42 -22.15 -0.94
C LEU A 487 -7.49 -21.50 -2.31
N SER A 488 -8.45 -20.59 -2.52
CA SER A 488 -8.59 -19.85 -3.78
C SER A 488 -7.45 -18.85 -3.98
N ASP A 489 -6.93 -18.31 -2.88
CA ASP A 489 -5.83 -17.34 -2.84
C ASP A 489 -4.45 -18.01 -2.84
N GLY A 490 -4.38 -19.34 -2.73
CA GLY A 490 -3.12 -20.09 -2.64
C GLY A 490 -2.32 -19.81 -1.36
N ALA A 491 -3.00 -19.34 -0.31
CA ALA A 491 -2.38 -18.91 0.95
C ALA A 491 -1.99 -20.06 1.88
N LEU A 492 -2.43 -21.30 1.58
CA LEU A 492 -2.07 -22.49 2.36
C LEU A 492 -0.81 -23.17 1.81
N PRO A 493 0.19 -23.50 2.64
CA PRO A 493 1.37 -24.25 2.22
C PRO A 493 1.04 -25.63 1.63
N LYS A 494 1.78 -26.05 0.60
CA LYS A 494 1.60 -27.38 -0.04
C LYS A 494 1.61 -28.58 0.93
N PRO A 495 2.45 -28.61 1.99
CA PRO A 495 2.39 -29.71 2.97
C PRO A 495 1.04 -29.77 3.70
N THR A 496 0.48 -28.60 4.04
CA THR A 496 -0.83 -28.47 4.69
C THR A 496 -1.94 -28.94 3.76
N THR A 497 -1.97 -28.47 2.51
CA THR A 497 -3.00 -28.88 1.56
C THR A 497 -2.90 -30.35 1.16
N LYS A 498 -1.69 -30.93 1.11
CA LYS A 498 -1.51 -32.38 0.95
C LYS A 498 -2.10 -33.18 2.12
N LYS A 499 -1.80 -32.80 3.35
CA LYS A 499 -2.30 -33.47 4.57
C LYS A 499 -3.84 -33.41 4.67
N VAL A 500 -4.41 -32.24 4.38
CA VAL A 500 -5.87 -32.04 4.36
C VAL A 500 -6.52 -32.89 3.26
N ALA A 501 -5.98 -32.85 2.04
CA ALA A 501 -6.51 -33.63 0.92
C ALA A 501 -6.47 -35.14 1.19
N ASP A 502 -5.38 -35.66 1.75
CA ASP A 502 -5.26 -37.09 2.08
C ASP A 502 -6.21 -37.53 3.21
N SER A 503 -6.47 -36.65 4.18
CA SER A 503 -7.47 -36.88 5.24
C SER A 503 -8.90 -36.87 4.69
N LEU A 504 -9.22 -35.95 3.76
CA LEU A 504 -10.54 -35.84 3.16
C LEU A 504 -10.87 -36.94 2.14
N LYS A 505 -9.88 -37.62 1.55
CA LYS A 505 -10.11 -38.75 0.63
C LYS A 505 -10.85 -39.92 1.28
N LYS A 506 -10.68 -40.09 2.61
CA LYS A 506 -11.25 -41.20 3.38
C LYS A 506 -12.54 -40.84 4.12
N GLU A 507 -12.96 -39.59 4.10
CA GLU A 507 -14.08 -39.11 4.92
C GLU A 507 -15.13 -38.37 4.07
N LYS A 508 -16.39 -38.76 4.25
CA LYS A 508 -17.50 -38.23 3.48
C LYS A 508 -18.52 -37.43 4.28
N GLU A 509 -18.52 -37.57 5.60
CA GLU A 509 -19.50 -36.98 6.50
C GLU A 509 -19.23 -35.48 6.75
N PRO A 510 -20.21 -34.56 6.54
CA PRO A 510 -20.00 -33.12 6.60
C PRO A 510 -19.39 -32.59 7.92
N LEU A 511 -19.86 -33.08 9.07
CA LEU A 511 -19.32 -32.66 10.38
C LEU A 511 -17.89 -33.12 10.61
N LYS A 512 -17.54 -34.33 10.14
CA LYS A 512 -16.15 -34.84 10.21
C LYS A 512 -15.24 -34.12 9.23
N VAL A 513 -15.76 -33.70 8.07
CA VAL A 513 -15.04 -32.81 7.14
C VAL A 513 -14.69 -31.49 7.84
N LEU A 514 -15.64 -30.84 8.51
CA LEU A 514 -15.37 -29.63 9.29
C LEU A 514 -14.33 -29.86 10.40
N GLY A 515 -14.43 -31.00 11.11
CA GLY A 515 -13.44 -31.41 12.11
C GLY A 515 -12.03 -31.58 11.55
N ILE A 516 -11.89 -32.19 10.37
CA ILE A 516 -10.60 -32.34 9.67
C ILE A 516 -10.02 -30.97 9.29
N LEU A 517 -10.85 -30.05 8.77
CA LEU A 517 -10.41 -28.71 8.41
C LEU A 517 -9.91 -27.91 9.62
N ARG A 518 -10.60 -27.99 10.77
CA ARG A 518 -10.21 -27.30 12.01
C ARG A 518 -8.95 -27.90 12.64
N ARG A 519 -8.77 -29.22 12.51
CA ARG A 519 -7.59 -29.92 13.05
C ARG A 519 -6.33 -29.66 12.22
N ASP A 520 -6.46 -29.67 10.90
CA ASP A 520 -5.30 -29.71 9.99
C ASP A 520 -4.97 -28.36 9.35
N ILE A 521 -5.81 -27.33 9.53
CA ILE A 521 -5.53 -25.94 9.14
C ILE A 521 -5.40 -25.09 10.41
N PRO A 522 -4.17 -24.73 10.82
CA PRO A 522 -3.93 -23.84 11.95
C PRO A 522 -4.68 -22.50 11.85
N SER A 523 -5.21 -22.01 12.97
CA SER A 523 -5.94 -20.73 13.05
C SER A 523 -5.07 -19.51 12.67
N GLU A 524 -3.76 -19.65 12.74
CA GLU A 524 -2.74 -18.65 12.33
C GLU A 524 -2.86 -18.29 10.84
N PHE A 525 -3.30 -19.20 9.98
CA PHE A 525 -3.53 -18.91 8.55
C PHE A 525 -4.72 -17.98 8.30
N PHE A 526 -5.58 -17.80 9.30
CA PHE A 526 -6.72 -16.89 9.26
C PHE A 526 -6.39 -15.53 9.89
N GLN A 527 -5.19 -15.36 10.46
CA GLN A 527 -4.70 -14.07 10.92
C GLN A 527 -4.31 -13.22 9.71
N GLN A 528 -4.66 -11.94 9.76
CA GLN A 528 -4.55 -11.01 8.63
C GLN A 528 -3.14 -10.98 8.05
N THR A 529 -2.99 -11.52 6.84
CA THR A 529 -1.79 -11.32 6.02
C THR A 529 -2.00 -10.09 5.13
N ARG A 530 -0.89 -9.42 4.74
CA ARG A 530 -0.81 -8.27 3.81
C ARG A 530 -1.67 -8.39 2.54
N SER A 531 -2.08 -9.61 2.15
CA SER A 531 -3.00 -9.88 1.02
C SER A 531 -4.45 -9.42 1.23
N GLN A 532 -4.89 -9.16 2.47
CA GLN A 532 -6.24 -8.66 2.74
C GLN A 532 -6.37 -7.13 2.65
N GLN A 533 -5.26 -6.37 2.64
CA GLN A 533 -5.31 -4.94 2.29
C GLN A 533 -5.60 -4.73 0.80
N THR A 534 -5.23 -5.69 -0.05
CA THR A 534 -5.45 -5.65 -1.51
C THR A 534 -6.83 -6.14 -1.98
N SER A 535 -7.70 -6.68 -1.11
CA SER A 535 -9.03 -7.17 -1.53
C SER A 535 -10.06 -6.06 -1.76
N HIS A 536 -9.73 -4.79 -1.46
CA HIS A 536 -10.64 -3.67 -1.65
C HIS A 536 -10.84 -3.29 -3.14
N ALA A 537 -9.80 -3.45 -3.97
CA ALA A 537 -9.85 -3.19 -5.41
C ALA A 537 -10.67 -4.21 -6.21
N LEU A 538 -10.95 -5.40 -5.64
CA LEU A 538 -11.71 -6.48 -6.29
C LEU A 538 -13.21 -6.46 -5.98
N SER A 539 -13.65 -5.57 -5.08
CA SER A 539 -15.09 -5.39 -4.82
C SER A 539 -15.76 -4.77 -6.05
N PRO A 540 -16.99 -5.17 -6.41
CA PRO A 540 -17.70 -4.53 -7.51
C PRO A 540 -17.89 -3.03 -7.20
N ARG A 541 -17.78 -2.19 -8.23
CA ARG A 541 -18.16 -0.78 -8.13
C ARG A 541 -19.68 -0.70 -8.06
N GLU A 542 -20.20 -0.21 -6.96
CA GLU A 542 -21.63 -0.15 -6.69
C GLU A 542 -22.12 1.29 -6.63
N VAL A 543 -23.23 1.57 -7.32
CA VAL A 543 -24.00 2.79 -7.10
C VAL A 543 -24.96 2.52 -5.95
N ILE A 544 -24.81 3.24 -4.85
CA ILE A 544 -25.62 3.02 -3.66
C ILE A 544 -26.89 3.86 -3.72
N LEU A 545 -26.76 5.18 -3.89
CA LEU A 545 -27.88 6.10 -4.02
C LEU A 545 -27.51 7.30 -4.90
N SER A 546 -28.51 7.87 -5.56
CA SER A 546 -28.37 9.10 -6.34
C SER A 546 -29.49 10.06 -5.99
N SER A 547 -29.16 11.35 -5.87
CA SER A 547 -30.13 12.42 -5.68
C SER A 547 -30.05 13.39 -6.84
N TYR A 548 -31.18 13.56 -7.54
CA TYR A 548 -31.31 14.50 -8.64
C TYR A 548 -31.67 15.88 -8.08
N LEU A 549 -30.77 16.85 -8.26
CA LEU A 549 -30.90 18.19 -7.74
C LEU A 549 -31.64 19.06 -8.76
N VAL A 550 -32.71 19.70 -8.31
CA VAL A 550 -33.56 20.57 -9.13
C VAL A 550 -33.57 21.95 -8.49
N GLU A 551 -33.49 22.97 -9.33
CA GLU A 551 -33.62 24.36 -8.88
C GLU A 551 -35.04 24.62 -8.35
N ALA A 552 -35.14 25.14 -7.13
CA ALA A 552 -36.38 25.67 -6.58
C ALA A 552 -36.75 26.93 -7.36
N LYS A 553 -37.97 26.96 -7.90
CA LYS A 553 -38.50 28.09 -8.67
C LYS A 553 -39.07 29.19 -7.79
#